data_AF-A0A7J3VBX4-F1
#
_entry.id   AF-A0A7J3VBX4-F1
#
_cell.length_a   1.000
_cell.length_b   1.000
_cell.length_c   1.000
_cell.angle_alpha   90.00
_cell.angle_beta   90.00
_cell.angle_gamma   90.00
#
_symmetry.space_group_name_H-M   'P 1'
#
loop_
_entity.id
_entity.type
_entity.pdbx_description
1 polymer ?
#
loop_
_entity_poly.entity_id
_entity_poly.type
_entity_poly.pdbx_seq_one_letter_code
_entity_poly.pdbx_strand_id
1 'polypeptide(L)'
;MNFDRPRGLGWLLRLDVSGCGLIYVDGVLHHGVDDKHKLIPIFKDDFSSFRLEFISRKLFGESPFKFSFTSSSIAGVLFDVFSTSLSLLDLVNYAQRDSSIIDLLSRLAKKITITPSVSQVYAMARTLYGFSFNDFSREYRRIRWDYSYIASVYGDRVVRGDLRDIPSPRIEDVRRIVNEISCILDDVGQFKVGVFEIFLFCHSHIDTAWLWPYSETKRKIVRTFSTINGLFKMGYNFTYVQSGAQNYRWLENLNPELFDEVRRLIDGFLLVECGLNLILN
;
A
#
# COMPACT_ATOMS: atom_id res chain seq x y z
N MET A 1 24.00 -2.69 -1.43
CA MET A 1 23.46 -1.41 -0.93
C MET A 1 22.54 -1.74 0.24
N ASN A 2 22.80 -1.19 1.44
CA ASN A 2 21.89 -1.37 2.58
C ASN A 2 20.70 -0.44 2.37
N PHE A 3 19.59 -0.99 1.88
CA PHE A 3 18.32 -0.27 1.81
C PHE A 3 17.65 -0.38 3.18
N ASP A 4 17.98 0.56 4.07
CA ASP A 4 17.30 0.70 5.35
C ASP A 4 15.84 1.07 5.06
N ARG A 5 14.88 0.25 5.49
CA ARG A 5 13.44 0.59 5.39
C ARG A 5 13.23 1.96 6.05
N PRO A 6 12.37 2.84 5.52
CA PRO A 6 12.11 4.12 6.16
C PRO A 6 11.61 3.90 7.59
N ARG A 7 12.47 4.17 8.59
CA ARG A 7 12.20 3.98 10.02
C ARG A 7 11.43 5.19 10.56
N GLY A 8 10.24 5.46 10.02
CA GLY A 8 9.48 6.68 10.33
C GLY A 8 7.97 6.52 10.17
N LEU A 9 7.25 7.55 10.61
CA LEU A 9 5.84 7.70 10.29
C LEU A 9 5.74 8.06 8.81
N GLY A 10 5.15 7.18 8.00
CA GLY A 10 4.84 7.49 6.61
C GLY A 10 3.37 7.83 6.44
N TRP A 11 2.98 8.29 5.26
CA TRP A 11 1.60 8.59 4.95
C TRP A 11 1.02 7.49 4.06
N LEU A 12 -0.18 7.02 4.38
CA LEU A 12 -0.95 6.11 3.56
C LEU A 12 -2.18 6.83 3.02
N LEU A 13 -2.14 7.15 1.73
CA LEU A 13 -3.24 7.77 1.03
C LEU A 13 -4.15 6.68 0.43
N ARG A 14 -5.45 6.79 0.66
CA ARG A 14 -6.47 6.01 -0.02
C ARG A 14 -7.25 6.90 -0.97
N LEU A 15 -7.45 6.45 -2.21
CA LEU A 15 -8.35 7.07 -3.18
C LEU A 15 -9.41 6.07 -3.66
N ASP A 16 -10.68 6.36 -3.42
CA ASP A 16 -11.81 5.60 -3.97
C ASP A 16 -12.33 6.32 -5.22
N VAL A 17 -11.78 5.93 -6.37
CA VAL A 17 -12.12 6.49 -7.68
C VAL A 17 -12.54 5.38 -8.65
N SER A 18 -13.37 5.72 -9.63
CA SER A 18 -13.59 4.85 -10.79
C SER A 18 -12.56 5.14 -11.88
N GLY A 19 -12.13 4.09 -12.57
CA GLY A 19 -11.17 4.19 -13.66
C GLY A 19 -9.74 4.02 -13.19
N CYS A 20 -8.82 4.70 -13.86
CA CYS A 20 -7.38 4.54 -13.71
C CYS A 20 -6.69 5.90 -13.75
N GLY A 21 -5.59 6.06 -13.03
CA GLY A 21 -4.89 7.33 -13.00
C GLY A 21 -3.46 7.26 -12.49
N LEU A 22 -2.85 8.45 -12.44
CA LEU A 22 -1.51 8.71 -11.96
C LEU A 22 -1.58 9.74 -10.82
N ILE A 23 -0.72 9.55 -9.82
CA ILE A 23 -0.50 10.51 -8.75
C ILE A 23 0.87 11.13 -8.93
N TYR A 24 0.90 12.46 -8.85
CA TYR A 24 2.11 13.24 -8.74
C TYR A 24 2.18 13.86 -7.36
N VAL A 25 3.35 13.75 -6.73
CA VAL A 25 3.67 14.35 -5.43
C VAL A 25 4.73 15.40 -5.68
N ASP A 26 4.43 16.66 -5.38
CA ASP A 26 5.30 17.81 -5.66
C ASP A 26 5.80 17.85 -7.12
N GLY A 27 4.90 17.54 -8.06
CA GLY A 27 5.18 17.54 -9.50
C GLY A 27 5.86 16.29 -10.04
N VAL A 28 6.35 15.39 -9.18
CA VAL A 28 7.02 14.15 -9.60
C VAL A 28 6.02 13.00 -9.64
N LEU A 29 6.03 12.23 -10.74
CA LEU A 29 5.20 11.05 -10.89
C LEU A 29 5.57 9.99 -9.84
N HIS A 30 4.63 9.68 -8.95
CA HIS A 30 4.88 8.86 -7.76
C HIS A 30 4.28 7.45 -7.85
N HIS A 31 3.00 7.34 -8.22
CA HIS A 31 2.30 6.06 -8.16
C HIS A 31 1.09 5.98 -9.11
N GLY A 32 0.80 4.76 -9.57
CA GLY A 32 -0.41 4.43 -10.30
C GLY A 32 -1.62 4.11 -9.44
N VAL A 33 -2.82 4.53 -9.84
CA VAL A 33 -4.07 4.19 -9.15
C VAL A 33 -5.05 3.54 -10.10
N ASP A 34 -5.82 2.59 -9.58
CA ASP A 34 -6.99 2.05 -10.24
C ASP A 34 -8.05 1.59 -9.22
N ASP A 35 -9.11 0.98 -9.72
CA ASP A 35 -10.24 0.51 -8.93
C ASP A 35 -9.88 -0.63 -7.96
N LYS A 36 -8.71 -1.25 -8.11
CA LYS A 36 -8.16 -2.28 -7.22
C LYS A 36 -6.99 -1.75 -6.37
N HIS A 37 -6.12 -0.94 -6.96
CA HIS A 37 -4.96 -0.32 -6.33
C HIS A 37 -5.30 1.07 -5.82
N LYS A 38 -5.90 1.12 -4.62
CA LYS A 38 -6.41 2.34 -4.01
C LYS A 38 -5.52 2.93 -2.94
N LEU A 39 -4.55 2.17 -2.45
CA LEU A 39 -3.64 2.54 -1.36
C LEU A 39 -2.30 2.97 -1.94
N ILE A 40 -1.87 4.17 -1.59
CA ILE A 40 -0.62 4.77 -2.05
C ILE A 40 0.22 5.13 -0.82
N PRO A 41 1.34 4.41 -0.59
CA PRO A 41 2.27 4.78 0.45
C PRO A 41 3.13 5.98 0.00
N ILE A 42 3.38 6.91 0.91
CA ILE A 42 4.18 8.12 0.69
C ILE A 42 5.15 8.23 1.88
N PHE A 43 6.43 8.08 1.59
CA PHE A 43 7.51 8.06 2.60
C PHE A 43 8.28 9.38 2.64
N LYS A 44 7.55 10.48 2.45
CA LYS A 44 8.08 11.84 2.52
C LYS A 44 7.47 12.52 3.73
N ASP A 45 8.32 13.05 4.61
CA ASP A 45 7.86 13.71 5.83
C ASP A 45 7.03 14.96 5.50
N ASP A 46 7.50 15.75 4.52
CA ASP A 46 6.85 16.96 4.05
C ASP A 46 6.57 16.93 2.54
N PHE A 47 5.31 17.13 2.16
CA PHE A 47 4.91 17.38 0.78
C PHE A 47 3.92 18.54 0.73
N SER A 48 3.91 19.28 -0.39
CA SER A 48 3.13 20.52 -0.52
C SER A 48 1.92 20.39 -1.43
N SER A 49 1.97 19.48 -2.42
CA SER A 49 0.93 19.37 -3.43
C SER A 49 0.73 17.95 -3.95
N PHE A 50 -0.54 17.63 -4.24
CA PHE A 50 -0.94 16.44 -4.97
C PHE A 50 -1.60 16.87 -6.28
N ARG A 51 -1.17 16.24 -7.38
CA ARG A 51 -1.90 16.28 -8.64
C ARG A 51 -2.34 14.88 -9.02
N LEU A 52 -3.60 14.78 -9.42
CA LEU A 52 -4.23 13.53 -9.81
C LEU A 52 -4.66 13.63 -11.26
N GLU A 53 -4.24 12.67 -12.08
CA GLU A 53 -4.65 12.56 -13.48
C GLU A 53 -5.41 11.26 -13.68
N PHE A 54 -6.69 11.34 -14.02
CA PHE A 54 -7.56 10.18 -14.15
C PHE A 54 -8.21 10.07 -15.53
N ILE A 55 -8.47 8.83 -15.90
CA ILE A 55 -9.32 8.44 -17.03
C ILE A 55 -10.43 7.54 -16.52
N SER A 56 -11.59 7.59 -17.17
CA SER A 56 -12.74 6.77 -16.78
C SER A 56 -12.48 5.27 -16.97
N ARG A 57 -11.61 4.88 -17.91
CA ARG A 57 -11.32 3.47 -18.22
C ARG A 57 -10.67 2.75 -17.04
N LYS A 58 -11.18 1.55 -16.74
CA LYS A 58 -10.73 0.67 -15.65
C LYS A 58 -9.59 -0.26 -16.09
N LEU A 59 -9.10 -1.05 -15.13
CA LEU A 59 -7.98 -1.95 -15.31
C LEU A 59 -8.18 -2.94 -16.47
N PHE A 60 -9.40 -3.42 -16.72
CA PHE A 60 -9.67 -4.42 -17.76
C PHE A 60 -10.40 -3.85 -18.98
N GLY A 61 -10.15 -2.57 -19.27
CA GLY A 61 -10.67 -1.92 -20.48
C GLY A 61 -12.11 -1.44 -20.38
N GLU A 62 -12.82 -1.75 -19.28
CA GLU A 62 -14.18 -1.26 -19.07
C GLU A 62 -14.19 0.26 -18.97
N SER A 63 -15.11 0.91 -19.69
CA SER A 63 -15.28 2.36 -19.62
C SER A 63 -16.61 2.66 -18.94
N PRO A 64 -16.65 2.89 -17.61
CA PRO A 64 -17.81 3.49 -17.00
C PRO A 64 -18.12 4.81 -17.73
N PHE A 65 -19.37 4.97 -18.17
CA PHE A 65 -19.84 6.20 -18.82
C PHE A 65 -19.68 7.44 -17.94
N LYS A 66 -19.46 7.27 -16.63
CA LYS A 66 -19.26 8.33 -15.64
C LYS A 66 -18.05 8.05 -14.77
N PHE A 67 -17.11 9.00 -14.73
CA PHE A 67 -16.08 9.05 -13.70
C PHE A 67 -16.69 9.39 -12.34
N SER A 68 -16.24 8.72 -11.28
CA SER A 68 -16.71 8.93 -9.91
C SER A 68 -15.54 8.98 -8.96
N PHE A 69 -15.44 10.06 -8.20
CA PHE A 69 -14.60 10.17 -7.02
C PHE A 69 -15.51 10.05 -5.79
N THR A 70 -15.39 8.95 -5.05
CA THR A 70 -16.27 8.64 -3.92
C THR A 70 -15.70 9.14 -2.61
N SER A 71 -14.41 8.89 -2.36
CA SER A 71 -13.75 9.34 -1.14
C SER A 71 -12.24 9.34 -1.25
N SER A 72 -11.61 10.10 -0.36
CA SER A 72 -10.20 9.99 -0.04
C SER A 72 -9.99 9.97 1.47
N SER A 73 -8.89 9.38 1.91
CA SER A 73 -8.44 9.46 3.29
C SER A 73 -6.92 9.37 3.33
N ILE A 74 -6.29 10.09 4.24
CA ILE A 74 -4.86 9.97 4.50
C ILE A 74 -4.65 9.70 5.98
N ALA A 75 -3.77 8.76 6.30
CA ALA A 75 -3.42 8.41 7.67
C ALA A 75 -1.90 8.30 7.82
N GLY A 76 -1.39 8.72 8.98
CA GLY A 76 -0.02 8.42 9.38
C GLY A 76 0.09 6.95 9.79
N VAL A 77 1.09 6.25 9.26
CA VAL A 77 1.28 4.80 9.45
C VAL A 77 2.73 4.54 9.84
N LEU A 78 2.91 3.73 10.89
CA LEU A 78 4.19 3.10 11.21
C LEU A 78 4.29 1.83 10.36
N PHE A 79 4.97 1.92 9.22
CA PHE A 79 4.96 0.85 8.20
C PHE A 79 5.66 -0.44 8.66
N ASP A 80 6.67 -0.32 9.51
CA ASP A 80 7.33 -1.43 10.20
C ASP A 80 6.36 -2.21 11.10
N VAL A 81 5.61 -1.48 11.92
CA VAL A 81 4.56 -2.03 12.78
C VAL A 81 3.43 -2.64 11.95
N PHE A 82 3.00 -1.94 10.90
CA PHE A 82 1.94 -2.39 10.01
C PHE A 82 2.29 -3.72 9.32
N SER A 83 3.50 -3.83 8.75
CA SER A 83 3.97 -5.06 8.10
C SER A 83 4.04 -6.24 9.07
N THR A 84 4.52 -6.02 10.28
CA THR A 84 4.60 -7.06 11.33
C THR A 84 3.20 -7.51 11.73
N SER A 85 2.28 -6.55 11.88
CA SER A 85 0.87 -6.82 12.23
C SER A 85 0.16 -7.64 11.15
N LEU A 86 0.40 -7.36 9.86
CA LEU A 86 -0.13 -8.19 8.76
C LEU A 86 0.41 -9.61 8.80
N SER A 87 1.71 -9.77 9.06
CA SER A 87 2.35 -11.09 9.16
C SER A 87 1.74 -11.92 10.31
N LEU A 88 1.42 -11.28 11.43
CA LEU A 88 0.69 -11.92 12.54
C LEU A 88 -0.73 -12.34 12.16
N LEU A 89 -1.46 -11.52 11.39
CA LEU A 89 -2.80 -11.87 10.92
C LEU A 89 -2.76 -13.08 9.98
N ASP A 90 -1.74 -13.19 9.12
CA ASP A 90 -1.55 -14.36 8.27
C ASP A 90 -1.28 -15.63 9.11
N LEU A 91 -0.50 -15.52 10.20
CA LEU A 91 -0.32 -16.62 11.14
C LEU A 91 -1.62 -17.03 11.84
N VAL A 92 -2.50 -16.08 12.18
CA VAL A 92 -3.83 -16.38 12.77
C VAL A 92 -4.66 -17.23 11.80
N ASN A 93 -4.64 -16.92 10.50
CA ASN A 93 -5.32 -17.73 9.49
C ASN A 93 -4.74 -19.15 9.42
N TYR A 94 -3.43 -19.30 9.63
CA TYR A 94 -2.77 -20.60 9.64
C TYR A 94 -2.99 -21.38 10.95
N ALA A 95 -3.21 -20.70 12.07
CA ALA A 95 -3.41 -21.32 13.38
C ALA A 95 -4.58 -22.32 13.42
N GLN A 96 -5.57 -22.16 12.52
CA GLN A 96 -6.65 -23.13 12.36
C GLN A 96 -6.18 -24.53 11.96
N ARG A 97 -4.96 -24.64 11.40
CA ARG A 97 -4.38 -25.87 10.86
C ARG A 97 -3.28 -26.47 11.72
N ASP A 98 -2.74 -25.72 12.70
CA ASP A 98 -1.63 -26.15 13.54
C ASP A 98 -1.76 -25.61 14.98
N SER A 99 -1.88 -26.53 15.94
CA SER A 99 -2.00 -26.23 17.37
C SER A 99 -0.77 -25.56 17.97
N SER A 100 0.42 -25.76 17.40
CA SER A 100 1.66 -25.13 17.89
C SER A 100 1.65 -23.62 17.67
N ILE A 101 1.01 -23.16 16.58
CA ILE A 101 0.84 -21.75 16.27
C ILE A 101 -0.18 -21.09 17.20
N ILE A 102 -1.19 -21.84 17.67
CA ILE A 102 -2.15 -21.34 18.67
C ILE A 102 -1.45 -20.99 19.99
N ASP A 103 -0.54 -21.85 20.47
CA ASP A 103 0.25 -21.58 21.68
C ASP A 103 1.16 -20.35 21.48
N LEU A 104 1.82 -20.25 20.32
CA LEU A 104 2.62 -19.10 19.96
C LEU A 104 1.79 -17.80 19.99
N LEU A 105 0.67 -17.77 19.29
CA LEU A 105 -0.22 -16.60 19.24
C LEU A 105 -0.74 -16.24 20.64
N SER A 106 -1.00 -17.23 21.48
CA SER A 106 -1.40 -17.01 22.87
C SER A 106 -0.28 -16.35 23.70
N ARG A 107 0.98 -16.75 23.49
CA ARG A 107 2.14 -16.09 24.12
C ARG A 107 2.34 -14.66 23.60
N LEU A 108 2.19 -14.45 22.29
CA LEU A 108 2.29 -13.12 21.67
C LEU A 108 1.17 -12.18 22.14
N ALA A 109 -0.07 -12.65 22.22
CA ALA A 109 -1.21 -11.86 22.67
C ALA A 109 -1.02 -11.32 24.10
N LYS A 110 -0.38 -12.09 24.99
CA LYS A 110 -0.05 -11.64 26.36
C LYS A 110 0.93 -10.46 26.41
N LYS A 111 1.69 -10.22 25.34
CA LYS A 111 2.63 -9.10 25.23
C LYS A 111 1.98 -7.82 24.71
N ILE A 112 0.82 -7.92 24.06
CA ILE A 112 0.10 -6.77 23.55
C ILE A 112 -0.65 -6.11 24.73
N THR A 113 -0.03 -5.09 25.31
CA THR A 113 -0.59 -4.34 26.46
C THR A 113 -1.15 -2.97 26.07
N ILE A 114 -1.09 -2.61 24.80
CA ILE A 114 -1.60 -1.34 24.28
C ILE A 114 -2.96 -1.54 23.62
N THR A 115 -3.79 -0.51 23.74
CA THR A 115 -5.11 -0.45 23.10
C THR A 115 -5.13 0.78 22.19
N PRO A 116 -5.46 0.64 20.90
CA PRO A 116 -5.61 1.79 20.02
C PRO A 116 -6.83 2.62 20.43
N SER A 117 -6.82 3.92 20.15
CA SER A 117 -8.01 4.73 20.34
C SER A 117 -9.11 4.40 19.33
N VAL A 118 -10.36 4.73 19.65
CA VAL A 118 -11.49 4.48 18.73
C VAL A 118 -11.29 5.28 17.44
N SER A 119 -10.72 6.48 17.54
CA SER A 119 -10.29 7.29 16.39
C SER A 119 -9.28 6.56 15.51
N GLN A 120 -8.28 5.90 16.10
CA GLN A 120 -7.26 5.14 15.35
C GLN A 120 -7.87 3.91 14.67
N VAL A 121 -8.76 3.19 15.35
CA VAL A 121 -9.49 2.05 14.77
C VAL A 121 -10.32 2.50 13.57
N TYR A 122 -11.03 3.62 13.70
CA TYR A 122 -11.81 4.16 12.59
C TYR A 122 -10.92 4.66 11.44
N ALA A 123 -9.85 5.40 11.73
CA ALA A 123 -8.90 5.85 10.72
C ALA A 123 -8.32 4.65 9.94
N MET A 124 -7.92 3.58 10.64
CA MET A 124 -7.49 2.34 10.02
C MET A 124 -8.58 1.73 9.13
N ALA A 125 -9.80 1.54 9.65
CA ALA A 125 -10.89 0.94 8.90
C ALA A 125 -11.23 1.76 7.64
N ARG A 126 -11.24 3.09 7.79
CA ARG A 126 -11.50 4.05 6.72
C ARG A 126 -10.43 4.00 5.64
N THR A 127 -9.15 4.00 6.02
CA THR A 127 -8.03 3.94 5.09
C THR A 127 -7.97 2.59 4.37
N LEU A 128 -8.15 1.47 5.08
CA LEU A 128 -8.03 0.13 4.48
C LEU A 128 -9.27 -0.32 3.71
N TYR A 129 -10.48 0.02 4.16
CA TYR A 129 -11.73 -0.48 3.57
C TYR A 129 -12.55 0.59 2.83
N GLY A 130 -12.35 1.88 3.10
CA GLY A 130 -13.06 2.98 2.43
C GLY A 130 -14.45 3.24 3.01
N PHE A 131 -15.37 3.75 2.18
CA PHE A 131 -16.75 4.07 2.57
C PHE A 131 -17.61 2.79 2.62
N SER A 132 -18.21 2.50 3.77
CA SER A 132 -19.23 1.46 3.88
C SER A 132 -20.60 2.05 3.49
N PHE A 133 -21.45 1.26 2.84
CA PHE A 133 -22.81 1.67 2.45
C PHE A 133 -23.70 2.06 3.66
N ASN A 134 -23.30 1.81 4.90
CA ASN A 134 -24.07 2.27 6.07
C ASN A 134 -23.68 3.69 6.56
N ASP A 135 -22.66 4.34 5.97
CA ASP A 135 -22.25 5.72 6.32
C ASP A 135 -23.13 6.81 5.63
N PHE A 136 -24.38 6.52 5.27
CA PHE A 136 -25.25 7.51 4.60
C PHE A 136 -25.86 8.57 5.53
N SER A 137 -25.66 8.46 6.85
CA SER A 137 -26.23 9.41 7.81
C SER A 137 -25.72 10.83 7.56
N ARG A 138 -26.59 11.84 7.77
CA ARG A 138 -26.23 13.25 7.65
C ARG A 138 -25.10 13.68 8.59
N GLU A 139 -24.86 12.92 9.66
CA GLU A 139 -23.84 13.17 10.68
C GLU A 139 -22.45 12.73 10.19
N TYR A 140 -22.35 11.63 9.42
CA TYR A 140 -21.12 11.17 8.76
C TYR A 140 -20.68 12.04 7.57
N ARG A 141 -21.51 13.01 7.13
CA ARG A 141 -21.20 13.92 6.01
C ARG A 141 -20.46 15.21 6.41
N ARG A 142 -20.12 15.41 7.69
CA ARG A 142 -19.40 16.61 8.17
C ARG A 142 -17.88 16.37 8.28
N ILE A 143 -17.13 17.47 8.38
CA ILE A 143 -15.65 17.55 8.36
C ILE A 143 -14.95 16.69 9.45
N ARG A 144 -15.67 16.32 10.53
CA ARG A 144 -15.16 15.53 11.66
C ARG A 144 -15.80 14.14 11.70
N TRP A 145 -15.35 13.27 10.80
CA TRP A 145 -15.79 11.89 10.63
C TRP A 145 -15.39 10.98 11.81
N ASP A 146 -14.34 11.33 12.54
CA ASP A 146 -13.88 10.72 13.79
C ASP A 146 -14.99 10.69 14.84
N TYR A 147 -15.69 11.80 15.01
CA TYR A 147 -16.64 11.99 16.10
C TYR A 147 -17.90 11.14 16.00
N SER A 148 -18.37 10.86 14.78
CA SER A 148 -19.61 10.09 14.57
C SER A 148 -19.44 8.62 14.92
N TYR A 149 -18.28 8.03 14.58
CA TYR A 149 -17.99 6.66 14.98
C TYR A 149 -17.76 6.54 16.50
N ILE A 150 -16.99 7.46 17.08
CA ILE A 150 -16.76 7.48 18.54
C ILE A 150 -18.09 7.65 19.31
N ALA A 151 -18.97 8.53 18.84
CA ALA A 151 -20.32 8.69 19.38
C ALA A 151 -21.18 7.45 19.24
N SER A 152 -21.05 6.68 18.15
CA SER A 152 -21.79 5.42 17.99
C SER A 152 -21.40 4.36 19.04
N VAL A 153 -20.18 4.44 19.57
CA VAL A 153 -19.66 3.52 20.60
C VAL A 153 -19.96 4.02 22.01
N TYR A 154 -19.74 5.31 22.29
CA TYR A 154 -19.81 5.87 23.64
C TYR A 154 -21.10 6.67 23.94
N GLY A 155 -21.96 6.88 22.94
CA GLY A 155 -23.25 7.56 23.07
C GLY A 155 -23.20 9.09 22.95
N ASP A 156 -24.33 9.72 23.26
CA ASP A 156 -24.61 11.15 23.09
C ASP A 156 -23.66 12.07 23.89
N ARG A 157 -23.12 11.57 25.01
CA ARG A 157 -22.17 12.29 25.87
C ARG A 157 -20.87 12.65 25.17
N VAL A 158 -20.37 11.81 24.24
CA VAL A 158 -19.21 12.19 23.44
C VAL A 158 -19.56 13.32 22.47
N VAL A 159 -20.72 13.25 21.80
CA VAL A 159 -21.19 14.28 20.87
C VAL A 159 -21.29 15.65 21.54
N ARG A 160 -21.75 15.66 22.80
CA ARG A 160 -21.85 16.87 23.64
C ARG A 160 -20.49 17.36 24.17
N GLY A 161 -19.43 16.57 24.03
CA GLY A 161 -18.09 16.89 24.52
C GLY A 161 -17.87 16.54 26.00
N ASP A 162 -18.82 15.86 26.65
CA ASP A 162 -18.76 15.46 28.06
C ASP A 162 -17.80 14.29 28.30
N LEU A 163 -17.61 13.44 27.28
CA LEU A 163 -16.64 12.34 27.27
C LEU A 163 -15.68 12.50 26.09
N ARG A 164 -14.43 12.09 26.29
CA ARG A 164 -13.38 12.08 25.26
C ARG A 164 -12.99 10.64 24.93
N ASP A 165 -12.50 10.43 23.71
CA ASP A 165 -11.90 9.16 23.30
C ASP A 165 -10.72 8.79 24.22
N ILE A 166 -10.41 7.50 24.30
CA ILE A 166 -9.23 7.03 25.02
C ILE A 166 -7.96 7.58 24.35
N PRO A 167 -6.93 7.96 25.14
CA PRO A 167 -5.70 8.49 24.57
C PRO A 167 -5.03 7.48 23.64
N SER A 168 -4.50 7.97 22.51
CA SER A 168 -3.67 7.14 21.64
C SER A 168 -2.39 6.70 22.37
N PRO A 169 -1.92 5.45 22.18
CA PRO A 169 -0.67 5.00 22.76
C PRO A 169 0.51 5.79 22.19
N ARG A 170 1.57 5.94 22.99
CA ARG A 170 2.80 6.59 22.52
C ARG A 170 3.49 5.71 21.47
N ILE A 171 4.10 6.34 20.48
CA ILE A 171 4.79 5.63 19.39
C ILE A 171 5.91 4.75 19.94
N GLU A 172 6.61 5.20 20.97
CA GLU A 172 7.70 4.47 21.62
C GLU A 172 7.20 3.17 22.27
N ASP A 173 6.04 3.21 22.93
CA ASP A 173 5.44 2.04 23.55
C ASP A 173 4.99 1.02 22.49
N VAL A 174 4.43 1.50 21.37
CA VAL A 174 4.05 0.65 20.23
C VAL A 174 5.28 -0.04 19.64
N ARG A 175 6.34 0.72 19.38
CA ARG A 175 7.60 0.17 18.83
C ARG A 175 8.25 -0.83 19.77
N ARG A 176 8.26 -0.57 21.08
CA ARG A 176 8.78 -1.54 22.07
C ARG A 176 8.04 -2.87 21.99
N ILE A 177 6.71 -2.86 22.02
CA ILE A 177 5.90 -4.08 21.97
C ILE A 177 6.11 -4.85 20.66
N VAL A 178 6.16 -4.14 19.54
CA VAL A 178 6.39 -4.76 18.23
C VAL A 178 7.77 -5.39 18.16
N ASN A 179 8.81 -4.74 18.70
CA ASN A 179 10.15 -5.32 18.77
C ASN A 179 10.17 -6.58 19.65
N GLU A 180 9.49 -6.58 20.80
CA GLU A 180 9.36 -7.77 21.65
C GLU A 180 8.66 -8.93 20.91
N ILE A 181 7.60 -8.63 20.16
CA ILE A 181 6.89 -9.61 19.34
C ILE A 181 7.79 -10.16 18.23
N SER A 182 8.52 -9.29 17.53
CA SER A 182 9.46 -9.69 16.48
C SER A 182 10.54 -10.61 17.02
N CYS A 183 11.11 -10.35 18.20
CA CYS A 183 12.07 -11.25 18.82
C CYS A 183 11.48 -12.64 19.09
N ILE A 184 10.24 -12.72 19.57
CA ILE A 184 9.57 -14.01 19.81
C ILE A 184 9.29 -14.73 18.49
N LEU A 185 8.93 -14.00 17.44
CA LEU A 185 8.72 -14.57 16.11
C LEU A 185 10.04 -15.08 15.53
N ASP A 186 11.16 -14.39 15.71
CA ASP A 186 12.48 -14.83 15.23
C ASP A 186 12.94 -16.11 15.94
N ASP A 187 12.70 -16.23 17.25
CA ASP A 187 12.99 -17.45 18.02
C ASP A 187 12.20 -18.66 17.51
N VAL A 188 11.01 -18.42 16.95
CA VAL A 188 10.07 -19.45 16.51
C VAL A 188 10.14 -19.69 15.00
N GLY A 189 10.67 -18.71 14.24
CA GLY A 189 10.90 -18.73 12.80
C GLY A 189 11.89 -19.78 12.32
N GLN A 190 12.48 -20.56 13.23
CA GLN A 190 13.16 -21.82 12.89
C GLN A 190 12.20 -23.00 12.69
N PHE A 191 10.96 -22.77 12.25
CA PHE A 191 10.21 -23.82 11.56
C PHE A 191 10.99 -24.17 10.30
N LYS A 192 11.85 -25.20 10.36
CA LYS A 192 12.53 -25.79 9.21
C LYS A 192 11.48 -26.31 8.23
N VAL A 193 10.98 -25.42 7.36
CA VAL A 193 10.48 -25.82 6.05
C VAL A 193 11.69 -26.49 5.37
N GLY A 194 11.48 -27.68 4.79
CA GLY A 194 12.56 -28.57 4.32
C GLY A 194 13.59 -27.90 3.40
N VAL A 195 14.64 -28.66 3.05
CA VAL A 195 15.80 -28.22 2.23
C VAL A 195 15.39 -27.84 0.79
N PHE A 196 14.67 -26.74 0.63
CA PHE A 196 14.22 -26.23 -0.64
C PHE A 196 14.51 -24.73 -0.69
N GLU A 197 15.10 -24.29 -1.80
CA GLU A 197 15.25 -22.87 -2.10
C GLU A 197 14.01 -22.40 -2.87
N ILE A 198 13.31 -21.41 -2.32
CA ILE A 198 12.17 -20.77 -2.97
C ILE A 198 12.64 -19.43 -3.53
N PHE A 199 12.53 -19.28 -4.85
CA PHE A 199 12.82 -18.02 -5.53
C PHE A 199 11.51 -17.28 -5.81
N LEU A 200 11.44 -16.03 -5.38
CA LEU A 200 10.26 -15.17 -5.56
C LEU A 200 10.62 -14.03 -6.52
N PHE A 201 9.82 -13.87 -7.57
CA PHE A 201 9.99 -12.82 -8.56
C PHE A 201 8.71 -11.99 -8.66
N CYS A 202 8.85 -10.67 -8.65
CA CYS A 202 7.76 -9.76 -8.95
C CYS A 202 7.54 -9.70 -10.47
N HIS A 203 6.29 -9.68 -10.91
CA HIS A 203 5.97 -9.61 -12.33
C HIS A 203 4.70 -8.78 -12.55
N SER A 204 4.62 -8.08 -13.68
CA SER A 204 3.35 -7.55 -14.17
C SER A 204 3.15 -7.91 -15.64
N HIS A 205 2.11 -8.68 -15.90
CA HIS A 205 1.73 -9.01 -17.27
C HIS A 205 0.93 -7.85 -17.87
N ILE A 206 1.34 -7.38 -19.05
CA ILE A 206 0.64 -6.30 -19.77
C ILE A 206 0.37 -6.76 -21.20
N ASP A 207 -0.90 -7.04 -21.49
CA ASP A 207 -1.32 -7.31 -22.86
C ASP A 207 -1.18 -6.07 -23.74
N THR A 208 -0.48 -6.23 -24.86
CA THR A 208 -0.18 -5.12 -25.78
C THR A 208 -1.43 -4.54 -26.41
N ALA A 209 -2.37 -5.40 -26.82
CA ALA A 209 -3.71 -5.04 -27.26
C ALA A 209 -4.66 -6.16 -26.86
N TRP A 210 -5.63 -5.85 -26.00
CA TRP A 210 -6.66 -6.80 -25.56
C TRP A 210 -8.02 -6.09 -25.51
N LEU A 211 -8.51 -5.73 -24.32
CA LEU A 211 -9.77 -5.00 -24.13
C LEU A 211 -9.61 -3.48 -24.25
N TRP A 212 -8.46 -3.02 -24.77
CA TRP A 212 -8.10 -1.62 -24.88
C TRP A 212 -7.14 -1.37 -26.06
N PRO A 213 -7.11 -0.14 -26.61
CA PRO A 213 -6.18 0.22 -27.68
C PRO A 213 -4.74 0.40 -27.18
N TYR A 214 -3.77 0.44 -28.10
CA TYR A 214 -2.35 0.65 -27.77
C TYR A 214 -2.07 1.90 -26.93
N SER A 215 -2.86 2.97 -27.10
CA SER A 215 -2.72 4.19 -26.30
C SER A 215 -2.92 3.94 -24.81
N GLU A 216 -3.76 2.97 -24.44
CA GLU A 216 -3.98 2.59 -23.04
C GLU A 216 -2.88 1.68 -22.52
N THR A 217 -2.34 0.79 -23.36
CA THR A 217 -1.15 -0.01 -23.02
C THR A 217 0.03 0.90 -22.67
N LYS A 218 0.27 1.92 -23.49
CA LYS A 218 1.29 2.96 -23.26
C LYS A 218 1.13 3.63 -21.88
N ARG A 219 -0.10 3.97 -21.48
CA ARG A 219 -0.41 4.55 -20.16
C ARG A 219 -0.16 3.53 -19.04
N LYS A 220 -0.60 2.28 -19.22
CA LYS A 220 -0.38 1.19 -18.26
C LYS A 220 1.10 0.95 -17.99
N ILE A 221 1.93 1.00 -19.04
CA ILE A 221 3.38 0.87 -18.92
C ILE A 221 3.95 1.96 -18.01
N VAL A 222 3.71 3.23 -18.33
CA VAL A 222 4.21 4.36 -17.50
C VAL A 222 3.76 4.21 -16.06
N ARG A 223 2.49 3.84 -15.85
CA ARG A 223 1.92 3.63 -14.53
C ARG A 223 2.62 2.51 -13.74
N THR A 224 2.77 1.34 -14.36
CA THR A 224 3.40 0.17 -13.75
C THR A 224 4.85 0.45 -13.40
N PHE A 225 5.63 0.98 -14.35
CA PHE A 225 7.04 1.27 -14.11
C PHE A 225 7.25 2.39 -13.07
N SER A 226 6.36 3.38 -13.03
CA SER A 226 6.36 4.40 -11.97
C SER A 226 6.16 3.77 -10.59
N THR A 227 5.17 2.87 -10.43
CA THR A 227 4.94 2.17 -9.16
C THR A 227 6.15 1.30 -8.76
N ILE A 228 6.71 0.52 -9.69
CA ILE A 228 7.88 -0.32 -9.41
C ILE A 228 9.08 0.51 -8.99
N ASN A 229 9.40 1.57 -9.73
CA ASN A 229 10.47 2.50 -9.39
C ASN A 229 10.23 3.20 -8.04
N GLY A 230 8.97 3.57 -7.75
CA GLY A 230 8.56 4.10 -6.45
C GLY A 230 8.88 3.13 -5.31
N LEU A 231 8.53 1.84 -5.46
CA LEU A 231 8.84 0.81 -4.46
C LEU A 231 10.35 0.67 -4.25
N PHE A 232 11.16 0.69 -5.31
CA PHE A 232 12.63 0.68 -5.16
C PHE A 232 13.15 1.91 -4.42
N LYS A 233 12.65 3.11 -4.75
CA LYS A 233 13.00 4.36 -4.05
C LYS A 233 12.62 4.33 -2.56
N MET A 234 11.59 3.57 -2.21
CA MET A 234 11.16 3.34 -0.82
C MET A 234 12.04 2.31 -0.08
N GLY A 235 13.05 1.75 -0.74
CA GLY A 235 13.99 0.79 -0.14
C GLY A 235 13.50 -0.66 -0.13
N TYR A 236 12.45 -0.99 -0.89
CA TYR A 236 12.06 -2.39 -1.06
C TYR A 236 13.09 -3.12 -1.93
N ASN A 237 13.49 -4.30 -1.47
CA ASN A 237 14.44 -5.16 -2.18
C ASN A 237 13.67 -6.35 -2.79
N PHE A 238 13.52 -6.36 -4.10
CA PHE A 238 12.90 -7.44 -4.86
C PHE A 238 13.47 -7.47 -6.28
N THR A 239 13.39 -8.64 -6.92
CA THR A 239 13.65 -8.78 -8.34
C THR A 239 12.35 -8.66 -9.10
N TYR A 240 12.26 -7.73 -10.05
CA TYR A 240 11.09 -7.59 -10.92
C TYR A 240 11.40 -7.99 -12.36
N VAL A 241 10.46 -8.70 -12.99
CA VAL A 241 10.61 -9.28 -14.32
C VAL A 241 9.54 -8.70 -15.25
N GLN A 242 9.94 -8.21 -16.42
CA GLN A 242 9.01 -7.77 -17.46
C GLN A 242 9.40 -8.34 -18.84
N SER A 243 8.40 -8.92 -19.51
CA SER A 243 8.55 -9.72 -20.73
C SER A 243 8.56 -8.91 -22.03
N GLY A 244 7.91 -7.74 -22.06
CA GLY A 244 7.72 -6.98 -23.30
C GLY A 244 8.84 -5.98 -23.62
N ALA A 245 9.74 -6.29 -24.55
CA ALA A 245 10.74 -5.34 -25.05
C ALA A 245 10.12 -4.03 -25.57
N GLN A 246 9.00 -4.13 -26.30
CA GLN A 246 8.23 -2.99 -26.80
C GLN A 246 7.73 -2.06 -25.68
N ASN A 247 7.56 -2.58 -24.46
CA ASN A 247 7.14 -1.78 -23.32
C ASN A 247 8.23 -0.77 -22.93
N TYR A 248 9.50 -1.18 -22.96
CA TYR A 248 10.63 -0.30 -22.68
C TYR A 248 10.78 0.80 -23.73
N ARG A 249 10.65 0.46 -25.03
CA ARG A 249 10.67 1.46 -26.10
C ARG A 249 9.53 2.47 -25.97
N TRP A 250 8.33 2.02 -25.58
CA TRP A 250 7.24 2.96 -25.31
C TRP A 250 7.49 3.80 -24.06
N LEU A 251 8.09 3.23 -23.01
CA LEU A 251 8.47 3.97 -21.82
C LEU A 251 9.47 5.08 -22.14
N GLU A 252 10.55 4.76 -22.88
CA GLU A 252 11.56 5.73 -23.33
C GLU A 252 10.94 6.89 -24.10
N ASN A 253 10.03 6.61 -25.04
CA ASN A 253 9.37 7.66 -25.83
C ASN A 253 8.37 8.52 -25.03
N LEU A 254 7.74 7.96 -23.99
CA LEU A 254 6.67 8.64 -23.24
C LEU A 254 7.19 9.36 -21.99
N ASN A 255 8.20 8.79 -21.33
CA ASN A 255 8.79 9.32 -20.12
C ASN A 255 10.29 8.94 -20.06
N PRO A 256 11.16 9.69 -20.75
CA PRO A 256 12.60 9.45 -20.77
C PRO A 256 13.23 9.45 -19.37
N GLU A 257 12.78 10.34 -18.48
CA GLU A 257 13.31 10.45 -17.11
C GLU A 257 13.05 9.17 -16.30
N LEU A 258 11.83 8.63 -16.38
CA LEU A 258 11.48 7.36 -15.74
C LEU A 258 12.24 6.18 -16.39
N PHE A 259 12.46 6.22 -17.70
CA PHE A 259 13.24 5.20 -18.39
C PHE A 259 14.70 5.18 -17.90
N ASP A 260 15.32 6.35 -17.70
CA ASP A 260 16.68 6.45 -17.15
C ASP A 260 16.77 5.93 -15.70
N GLU A 261 15.73 6.14 -14.89
CA GLU A 261 15.62 5.53 -13.57
C GLU A 261 15.49 3.99 -13.64
N VAL A 262 14.64 3.49 -14.53
CA VAL A 262 14.47 2.05 -14.76
C VAL A 262 15.76 1.42 -15.28
N ARG A 263 16.50 2.08 -16.18
CA ARG A 263 17.78 1.59 -16.69
C ARG A 263 18.80 1.38 -15.57
N ARG A 264 18.91 2.34 -14.65
CA ARG A 264 19.78 2.23 -13.46
C ARG A 264 19.43 1.04 -12.57
N LEU A 265 18.15 0.68 -12.48
CA LEU A 265 17.70 -0.50 -11.71
C LEU A 265 18.03 -1.83 -12.42
N ILE A 266 18.08 -1.85 -13.76
CA ILE A 266 18.53 -3.01 -14.55
C ILE A 266 20.04 -3.24 -14.32
N ASP A 267 20.85 -2.18 -14.39
CA ASP A 267 22.30 -2.28 -14.16
C ASP A 267 22.64 -2.78 -12.75
N GLY A 268 21.76 -2.53 -11.79
CA GLY A 268 21.84 -3.06 -10.42
C GLY A 268 21.33 -4.50 -10.24
N PHE A 269 20.94 -5.20 -11.31
CA PHE A 269 20.33 -6.54 -11.33
C PHE A 269 19.00 -6.67 -10.56
N LEU A 270 18.32 -5.56 -10.29
CA LEU A 270 17.02 -5.54 -9.59
C LEU A 270 15.83 -5.70 -10.56
N LEU A 271 16.07 -5.46 -11.84
CA LEU A 271 15.12 -5.69 -12.92
C LEU A 271 15.70 -6.69 -13.91
N VAL A 272 15.01 -7.81 -14.10
CA VAL A 272 15.34 -8.81 -15.13
C VAL A 272 14.50 -8.53 -16.36
N GLU A 273 15.21 -8.50 -17.46
CA GLU A 273 14.72 -7.90 -18.67
C GLU A 273 14.77 -8.95 -19.77
N CYS A 274 13.60 -9.22 -20.36
CA CYS A 274 13.44 -10.23 -21.39
C CYS A 274 13.27 -9.55 -22.77
N GLY A 275 14.25 -8.78 -23.28
CA GLY A 275 14.33 -8.55 -24.73
C GLY A 275 14.89 -7.22 -25.31
N LEU A 276 15.62 -6.38 -24.58
CA LEU A 276 16.23 -5.12 -25.07
C LEU A 276 17.40 -5.35 -26.02
N ASN A 277 17.96 -6.57 -26.10
CA ASN A 277 18.96 -6.90 -27.12
C ASN A 277 18.44 -6.69 -28.57
N LEU A 278 17.14 -6.43 -28.75
CA LEU A 278 16.52 -6.05 -30.03
C LEU A 278 16.33 -4.54 -30.24
N ILE A 279 16.58 -3.68 -29.24
CA ILE A 279 16.21 -2.26 -29.25
C ILE A 279 17.43 -1.33 -29.11
N LEU A 280 18.54 -1.82 -28.55
CA LEU A 280 19.78 -1.04 -28.36
C LEU A 280 20.80 -1.17 -29.51
N ASN A 281 20.40 -1.73 -30.65
CA ASN A 281 21.20 -1.75 -31.89
C ASN A 281 20.68 -0.73 -32.91
#